data_AF-A0A1Y3TK28-F1
#
_entry.id   AF-A0A1Y3TK28-F1
#
_cell.length_a   1.000
_cell.length_b   1.000
_cell.length_c   1.000
_cell.angle_alpha   90.00
_cell.angle_beta   90.00
_cell.angle_gamma   90.00
#
_symmetry.space_group_name_H-M   'P 1'
#
loop_
_entity.id
_entity.type
_entity.pdbx_description
1 polymer ?
#
loop_
_entity_poly.entity_id
_entity_poly.type
_entity_poly.pdbx_seq_one_letter_code
_entity_poly.pdbx_strand_id
1 'polypeptide(L)'
;MNAHIADPNVLDAAAQNPQNFELTPAAAHDTEDQEDLVLRFKKPYTFEGETYTEVDLSGLEDLSAADLCKVGKMVKKTDGVDPIAEMSLPYAIYMAARVTGKPLEFFQQLPAREAVKLKNLVVGFLYGEVGEE
;
A
#
# COMPACT_ATOMS: atom_id res chain seq x y z
N MET A 1 65.12 5.07 34.55
CA MET A 1 63.68 5.27 34.82
C MET A 1 62.91 4.07 34.30
N ASN A 2 61.93 3.65 35.09
CA ASN A 2 60.81 2.72 34.85
C ASN A 2 61.08 1.23 34.61
N ALA A 3 60.75 0.51 35.69
CA ALA A 3 60.45 -0.90 35.81
C ALA A 3 59.07 -1.27 35.22
N HIS A 4 58.72 -2.55 35.40
CA HIS A 4 57.39 -3.17 35.40
C HIS A 4 56.91 -3.75 34.05
N ILE A 5 56.40 -4.97 33.89
CA ILE A 5 56.21 -6.15 34.77
C ILE A 5 55.82 -7.37 33.89
N ALA A 6 55.91 -8.54 34.52
CA ALA A 6 55.51 -9.91 34.18
C ALA A 6 54.34 -10.18 33.20
N ASP A 7 54.47 -11.33 32.53
CA ASP A 7 53.42 -12.29 32.14
C ASP A 7 52.50 -12.69 33.34
N PRO A 8 51.48 -13.57 33.23
CA PRO A 8 50.49 -13.85 32.17
C PRO A 8 49.02 -13.96 32.71
N ASN A 9 48.05 -13.91 31.80
CA ASN A 9 46.75 -14.62 31.80
C ASN A 9 45.92 -14.74 33.11
N VAL A 10 44.79 -14.02 33.20
CA VAL A 10 43.58 -14.48 33.91
C VAL A 10 42.28 -14.00 33.25
N LEU A 11 41.52 -14.98 32.76
CA LEU A 11 40.05 -15.09 32.73
C LEU A 11 39.19 -14.16 31.84
N ASP A 12 38.81 -14.76 30.71
CA ASP A 12 37.47 -14.77 30.13
C ASP A 12 36.36 -14.97 31.19
N ALA A 13 35.33 -14.12 31.19
CA ALA A 13 33.92 -14.47 31.43
C ALA A 13 32.98 -13.24 31.46
N ALA A 14 32.09 -13.18 30.47
CA ALA A 14 30.66 -12.84 30.55
C ALA A 14 30.16 -11.54 31.23
N ALA A 15 29.59 -10.64 30.42
CA ALA A 15 28.27 -10.00 30.61
C ALA A 15 27.97 -9.06 29.41
N GLN A 16 27.28 -9.54 28.38
CA GLN A 16 25.83 -9.32 28.14
C GLN A 16 25.45 -7.89 27.71
N ASN A 17 25.23 -7.68 26.40
CA ASN A 17 23.91 -7.35 25.83
C ASN A 17 24.04 -6.81 24.38
N PRO A 18 23.90 -7.65 23.34
CA PRO A 18 23.70 -7.17 21.98
C PRO A 18 22.21 -6.91 21.76
N GLN A 19 21.77 -5.65 21.81
CA GLN A 19 20.52 -5.25 21.17
C GLN A 19 20.82 -4.50 19.90
N ASN A 20 21.46 -5.21 18.97
CA ASN A 20 21.37 -4.87 17.55
C ASN A 20 20.06 -5.48 17.05
N PHE A 21 18.99 -4.69 17.06
CA PHE A 21 17.75 -5.04 16.40
C PHE A 21 18.02 -4.94 14.90
N GLU A 22 18.53 -6.02 14.32
CA GLU A 22 18.65 -6.21 12.89
C GLU A 22 17.23 -6.33 12.32
N LEU A 23 16.60 -5.18 12.10
CA LEU A 23 15.51 -5.07 11.13
C LEU A 23 16.14 -5.31 9.77
N THR A 24 16.06 -6.56 9.34
CA THR A 24 16.17 -6.97 7.94
C THR A 24 15.46 -5.94 7.05
N PRO A 25 16.16 -5.26 6.11
CA PRO A 25 15.49 -4.60 5.02
C PRO A 25 15.01 -5.71 4.08
N ALA A 26 13.80 -6.20 4.32
CA ALA A 26 13.11 -7.04 3.35
C ALA A 26 12.78 -6.15 2.14
N ALA A 27 13.67 -6.23 1.14
CA ALA A 27 13.44 -5.97 -0.27
C ALA A 27 12.40 -4.88 -0.59
N ALA A 28 12.82 -3.62 -0.53
CA ALA A 28 12.25 -2.63 -1.43
C ALA A 28 12.82 -2.91 -2.83
N HIS A 29 12.16 -3.79 -3.58
CA HIS A 29 12.32 -3.85 -5.03
C HIS A 29 11.66 -2.58 -5.56
N ASP A 30 12.50 -1.59 -5.88
CA ASP A 30 12.17 -0.48 -6.75
C ASP A 30 11.99 -1.09 -8.15
N THR A 31 10.79 -1.61 -8.43
CA THR A 31 10.41 -1.92 -9.82
C THR A 31 9.95 -0.61 -10.43
N GLU A 32 10.89 0.00 -11.13
CA GLU A 32 10.73 1.07 -12.10
C GLU A 32 9.68 0.67 -13.16
N ASP A 33 8.74 1.59 -13.38
CA ASP A 33 8.02 1.82 -14.63
C ASP A 33 7.42 0.59 -15.35
N GLN A 34 6.53 -0.11 -14.66
CA GLN A 34 5.30 -0.57 -15.31
C GLN A 34 4.16 0.20 -14.67
N GLU A 35 3.10 0.44 -15.43
CA GLU A 35 1.82 0.95 -14.93
C GLU A 35 1.15 -0.12 -14.06
N ASP A 36 1.90 -0.66 -13.10
CA ASP A 36 1.42 -1.63 -12.15
C ASP A 36 0.29 -0.93 -11.41
N LEU A 37 -0.92 -1.44 -11.60
CA LEU A 37 -2.11 -1.03 -10.85
C LEU A 37 -1.99 -1.50 -9.38
N VAL A 38 -0.81 -1.43 -8.79
CA VAL A 38 -0.50 -1.86 -7.44
C VAL A 38 -0.31 -0.63 -6.57
N LEU A 39 -1.21 -0.44 -5.61
CA LEU A 39 -1.10 0.62 -4.62
C LEU A 39 -0.11 0.22 -3.53
N ARG A 40 1.12 0.72 -3.60
CA ARG A 40 2.13 0.52 -2.55
C ARG A 40 2.01 1.58 -1.45
N PHE A 41 1.81 1.12 -0.21
CA PHE A 41 1.69 1.96 0.96
C PHE A 41 3.04 2.47 1.44
N LYS A 42 3.13 3.77 1.68
CA LYS A 42 4.36 4.35 2.25
C LYS A 42 4.63 3.92 3.69
N LYS A 43 3.59 3.51 4.42
CA LYS A 43 3.68 2.99 5.78
C LYS A 43 2.89 1.67 5.86
N PRO A 44 3.39 0.66 6.59
CA PRO A 44 2.62 -0.56 6.81
C PRO A 44 1.27 -0.21 7.47
N TYR A 45 0.20 -0.68 6.87
CA TYR A 45 -1.17 -0.43 7.28
C TYR A 45 -1.75 -1.71 7.89
N THR A 46 -2.10 -1.68 9.17
CA THR A 46 -2.69 -2.84 9.86
C THR A 46 -4.20 -2.74 9.86
N PHE A 47 -4.88 -3.76 9.34
CA PHE A 47 -6.33 -3.87 9.29
C PHE A 47 -6.75 -5.28 9.70
N GLU A 48 -7.75 -5.39 10.58
CA GLU A 48 -8.23 -6.67 11.15
C GLU A 48 -7.14 -7.60 11.73
N GLY A 49 -5.99 -7.04 12.12
CA GLY A 49 -4.85 -7.80 12.66
C GLY A 49 -3.85 -8.27 11.59
N GLU A 50 -4.11 -8.01 10.31
CA GLU A 50 -3.18 -8.24 9.21
C GLU A 50 -2.46 -6.96 8.81
N THR A 51 -1.17 -7.04 8.49
CA THR A 51 -0.38 -5.88 8.06
C THR A 51 -0.19 -5.90 6.56
N TYR A 52 -0.60 -4.81 5.91
CA TYR A 52 -0.57 -4.62 4.48
C TYR A 52 0.46 -3.55 4.12
N THR A 53 1.33 -3.86 3.18
CA THR A 53 2.33 -2.92 2.61
C THR A 53 1.96 -2.47 1.22
N GLU A 54 1.11 -3.23 0.53
CA GLU A 54 0.64 -2.95 -0.82
C GLU A 54 -0.72 -3.61 -1.08
N VAL A 55 -1.39 -3.15 -2.13
CA VAL A 55 -2.66 -3.68 -2.60
C VAL A 55 -2.58 -3.78 -4.12
N ASP A 56 -2.72 -5.00 -4.63
CA ASP A 56 -2.85 -5.24 -6.06
C ASP A 56 -4.25 -4.82 -6.54
N LEU A 57 -4.31 -3.92 -7.52
CA LEU A 57 -5.54 -3.49 -8.20
C LEU A 57 -5.47 -3.85 -9.69
N SER A 58 -4.59 -4.77 -10.09
CA SER A 58 -4.46 -5.24 -11.48
C SER A 58 -5.78 -5.83 -12.00
N GLY A 59 -6.64 -6.32 -11.09
CA GLY A 59 -8.01 -6.71 -11.43
C GLY A 59 -8.92 -5.58 -11.96
N LEU A 60 -8.50 -4.30 -11.94
CA LEU A 60 -9.20 -3.22 -12.61
C LEU A 60 -9.30 -3.45 -14.12
N GLU A 61 -8.32 -4.11 -14.73
CA GLU A 61 -8.31 -4.48 -16.16
C GLU A 61 -9.38 -5.53 -16.50
N ASP A 62 -9.76 -6.36 -15.53
CA ASP A 62 -10.79 -7.40 -15.71
C ASP A 62 -12.22 -6.83 -15.54
N LEU A 63 -12.35 -5.56 -15.18
CA LEU A 63 -13.66 -4.95 -14.94
C LEU A 63 -14.43 -4.73 -16.24
N SER A 64 -15.65 -5.25 -16.26
CA SER A 64 -16.58 -5.04 -17.36
C SER A 64 -17.36 -3.73 -17.21
N ALA A 65 -17.89 -3.20 -18.31
CA ALA A 65 -18.80 -2.04 -18.30
C ALA A 65 -20.01 -2.22 -17.36
N ALA A 66 -20.45 -3.47 -17.16
CA ALA A 66 -21.50 -3.80 -16.19
C ALA A 66 -21.08 -3.49 -14.74
N ASP A 67 -19.81 -3.70 -14.40
CA ASP A 67 -19.25 -3.40 -13.07
C ASP A 67 -19.09 -1.90 -12.86
N LEU A 68 -18.60 -1.16 -13.87
CA LEU A 68 -18.55 0.30 -13.85
C LEU A 68 -19.95 0.89 -13.58
N CYS A 69 -20.97 0.40 -14.30
CA CYS A 69 -22.35 0.84 -14.12
C CYS A 69 -22.90 0.53 -12.72
N LYS A 70 -22.59 -0.66 -12.17
CA LYS A 70 -23.01 -1.06 -10.82
C LYS A 70 -22.39 -0.16 -9.76
N VAL A 71 -21.08 0.08 -9.83
CA VAL A 71 -20.36 0.93 -8.88
C VAL A 71 -20.83 2.37 -8.97
N GLY A 72 -20.95 2.92 -10.19
CA GLY A 72 -21.47 4.27 -10.40
C GLY A 72 -22.88 4.47 -9.84
N LYS A 73 -23.76 3.47 -10.00
CA LYS A 73 -25.10 3.48 -9.39
C LYS A 73 -25.07 3.38 -7.87
N MET A 74 -24.14 2.64 -7.29
CA MET A 74 -23.99 2.55 -5.82
C MET A 74 -23.52 3.88 -5.23
N VAL A 75 -22.46 4.48 -5.79
CA VAL A 75 -21.94 5.78 -5.34
C VAL A 75 -23.02 6.86 -5.44
N LYS A 76 -23.74 6.91 -6.57
CA LYS A 76 -24.83 7.87 -6.80
C LYS A 76 -26.01 7.72 -5.84
N LYS A 77 -26.21 6.53 -5.27
CA LYS A 77 -27.22 6.29 -4.23
C LYS A 77 -26.74 6.69 -2.83
N THR A 78 -25.45 6.58 -2.56
CA THR A 78 -24.86 6.80 -1.23
C THR A 78 -24.46 8.26 -1.00
N ASP A 79 -23.72 8.87 -1.91
CA ASP A 79 -23.16 10.24 -1.74
C ASP A 79 -24.02 11.34 -2.39
N GLY A 80 -25.06 10.97 -3.15
CA GLY A 80 -25.95 11.91 -3.83
C GLY A 80 -25.65 12.04 -5.33
N VAL A 81 -26.27 13.02 -5.98
CA VAL A 81 -26.18 13.23 -7.44
C VAL A 81 -24.90 13.98 -7.78
N ASP A 82 -23.75 13.36 -7.54
CA ASP A 82 -22.50 13.86 -8.13
C ASP A 82 -22.53 13.61 -9.64
N PRO A 83 -22.31 14.65 -10.45
CA PRO A 83 -22.32 14.51 -11.91
C PRO A 83 -21.13 13.68 -12.43
N ILE A 84 -20.06 13.51 -11.63
CA ILE A 84 -18.84 12.76 -12.00
C ILE A 84 -18.50 11.77 -10.88
N ALA A 85 -19.40 10.82 -10.64
CA ALA A 85 -19.16 9.76 -9.66
C ALA A 85 -17.87 8.97 -9.98
N GLU A 86 -17.50 8.83 -11.25
CA GLU A 86 -16.30 8.13 -11.73
C GLU A 86 -14.97 8.73 -11.23
N MET A 87 -14.95 10.00 -10.81
CA MET A 87 -13.75 10.67 -10.26
C MET A 87 -13.78 10.82 -8.74
N SER A 88 -14.78 10.26 -8.09
CA SER A 88 -14.95 10.36 -6.64
C SER A 88 -14.08 9.33 -5.91
N LEU A 89 -13.60 9.69 -4.72
CA LEU A 89 -12.93 8.75 -3.83
C LEU A 89 -13.79 7.51 -3.50
N PRO A 90 -15.10 7.63 -3.15
CA PRO A 90 -15.92 6.46 -2.89
C PRO A 90 -15.98 5.51 -4.09
N TYR A 91 -16.07 6.02 -5.33
CA TYR A 91 -16.02 5.17 -6.52
C TYR A 91 -14.73 4.36 -6.62
N ALA A 92 -13.57 4.99 -6.43
CA ALA A 92 -12.29 4.30 -6.42
C ALA A 92 -12.22 3.24 -5.32
N ILE A 93 -12.76 3.53 -4.13
CA ILE A 93 -12.85 2.57 -3.02
C ILE A 93 -13.71 1.37 -3.39
N TYR A 94 -14.89 1.57 -3.97
CA TYR A 94 -15.77 0.47 -4.39
C TYR A 94 -15.15 -0.39 -5.50
N MET A 95 -14.47 0.24 -6.44
CA MET A 95 -13.74 -0.46 -7.51
C MET A 95 -12.62 -1.32 -6.94
N ALA A 96 -11.79 -0.72 -6.07
CA ALA A 96 -10.69 -1.39 -5.40
C ALA A 96 -11.16 -2.57 -4.55
N ALA A 97 -12.20 -2.37 -3.74
CA ALA A 97 -12.84 -3.42 -2.94
C ALA A 97 -13.34 -4.58 -3.80
N ARG A 98 -13.86 -4.28 -4.99
CA ARG A 98 -14.40 -5.28 -5.91
C ARG A 98 -13.32 -6.15 -6.54
N VAL A 99 -12.21 -5.55 -6.94
CA VAL A 99 -11.10 -6.28 -7.61
C VAL A 99 -10.19 -6.98 -6.62
N THR A 100 -9.98 -6.40 -5.44
CA THR A 100 -9.14 -6.97 -4.38
C THR A 100 -9.89 -7.98 -3.49
N GLY A 101 -11.22 -7.95 -3.52
CA GLY A 101 -12.07 -8.70 -2.58
C GLY A 101 -12.01 -8.20 -1.13
N LYS A 102 -11.36 -7.06 -0.86
CA LYS A 102 -11.24 -6.49 0.49
C LYS A 102 -12.48 -5.67 0.86
N PRO A 103 -12.84 -5.58 2.15
CA PRO A 103 -13.98 -4.77 2.58
C PRO A 103 -13.77 -3.28 2.27
N LEU A 104 -14.84 -2.54 2.03
CA LEU A 104 -14.77 -1.08 1.80
C LEU A 104 -14.14 -0.32 2.98
N GLU A 105 -14.33 -0.83 4.21
CA GLU A 105 -13.76 -0.27 5.45
C GLU A 105 -12.22 -0.24 5.40
N PHE A 106 -11.59 -1.25 4.80
CA PHE A 106 -10.14 -1.28 4.60
C PHE A 106 -9.68 -0.04 3.84
N PHE A 107 -10.37 0.31 2.77
CA PHE A 107 -10.03 1.47 1.94
C PHE A 107 -10.46 2.80 2.57
N GLN A 108 -11.55 2.81 3.34
CA GLN A 108 -12.01 3.99 4.07
C GLN A 108 -11.10 4.35 5.24
N GLN A 109 -10.48 3.36 5.88
CA GLN A 109 -9.50 3.54 6.94
C GLN A 109 -8.08 3.83 6.41
N LEU A 110 -7.88 3.90 5.09
CA LEU A 110 -6.58 4.26 4.53
C LEU A 110 -6.18 5.69 4.93
N PRO A 111 -4.89 5.92 5.18
CA PRO A 111 -4.40 7.28 5.37
C PRO A 111 -4.65 8.12 4.12
N ALA A 112 -4.98 9.40 4.29
CA ALA A 112 -5.39 10.30 3.20
C ALA A 112 -4.43 10.30 2.00
N ARG A 113 -3.11 10.17 2.23
CA ARG A 113 -2.11 10.09 1.16
C ARG A 113 -2.28 8.85 0.27
N GLU A 114 -2.60 7.70 0.86
CA GLU A 114 -2.79 6.45 0.15
C GLU A 114 -4.16 6.40 -0.53
N ALA A 115 -5.20 6.93 0.12
CA ALA A 115 -6.52 7.11 -0.48
C ALA A 115 -6.47 8.00 -1.75
N VAL A 116 -5.67 9.08 -1.74
CA VAL A 116 -5.48 9.93 -2.93
C VAL A 116 -4.76 9.17 -4.05
N LYS A 117 -3.74 8.37 -3.74
CA LYS A 117 -3.08 7.53 -4.76
C LYS A 117 -4.05 6.50 -5.34
N LEU A 118 -4.83 5.81 -4.49
CA LEU A 118 -5.85 4.86 -4.93
C LEU A 118 -6.80 5.50 -5.94
N LYS A 119 -7.32 6.68 -5.59
CA LYS A 119 -8.19 7.45 -6.48
C LYS A 119 -7.48 7.78 -7.79
N ASN A 120 -6.25 8.29 -7.74
CA ASN A 120 -5.50 8.66 -8.93
C ASN A 120 -5.19 7.44 -9.82
N LEU A 121 -4.98 6.25 -9.26
CA LEU A 121 -4.81 5.01 -10.02
C LEU A 121 -6.11 4.63 -10.75
N VAL A 122 -7.25 4.61 -10.05
CA VAL A 122 -8.54 4.26 -10.67
C VAL A 122 -8.95 5.29 -11.72
N VAL A 123 -8.82 6.59 -11.41
CA VAL A 123 -9.12 7.66 -12.37
C VAL A 123 -8.12 7.66 -13.53
N GLY A 124 -6.84 7.43 -13.24
CA GLY A 124 -5.79 7.25 -14.24
C GLY A 124 -6.06 6.06 -15.13
N PHE A 125 -6.63 4.97 -14.63
CA PHE A 125 -7.05 3.85 -15.47
C PHE A 125 -8.24 4.22 -16.38
N LEU A 126 -9.28 4.87 -15.83
CA LEU A 126 -10.49 5.22 -16.60
C LEU A 126 -10.27 6.31 -17.66
N TYR A 127 -9.31 7.22 -17.44
CA TYR A 127 -9.06 8.37 -18.30
C TYR A 127 -7.64 8.43 -18.86
N GLY A 128 -6.73 7.55 -18.45
CA GLY A 128 -5.35 7.49 -18.91
C GLY A 128 -5.17 6.73 -20.21
N GLU A 129 -6.21 6.05 -20.71
CA GLU A 129 -6.20 5.38 -22.02
C GLU A 129 -6.80 6.24 -23.16
N VAL A 130 -6.92 7.56 -23.02
CA VAL A 130 -7.06 8.45 -24.20
C VAL A 130 -5.67 8.77 -24.76
N GLY A 131 -5.03 7.73 -25.26
CA GLY A 131 -3.81 7.76 -26.03
C GLY A 131 -3.99 7.13 -27.42
N GLU A 132 -5.08 7.45 -28.12
CA GLU A 132 -5.19 7.20 -29.56
C GLU A 132 -4.81 8.47 -30.34
N GLU A 133 -3.55 8.43 -30.80
CA GLU A 133 -2.96 8.97 -32.05
C GLU A 133 -2.73 10.49 -32.24
#